data_AF-U2DXX7-F1
#
_entry.id   AF-U2DXX7-F1
#
_cell.length_a   1.000
_cell.length_b   1.000
_cell.length_c   1.000
_cell.angle_alpha   90.00
_cell.angle_beta   90.00
_cell.angle_gamma   90.00
#
_symmetry.space_group_name_H-M   'P 1'
#
loop_
_entity.id
_entity.type
_entity.pdbx_description
1 polymer ?
#
loop_
_entity_poly.entity_id
_entity_poly.type
_entity_poly.pdbx_seq_one_letter_code
_entity_poly.pdbx_strand_id
1 'polypeptide(L)' 'MISAGETFGDLKVVEYVGQKKSSSISKHESSHYLCECDCGKTIEVNEPSLVYKIVKNCGCSKFRKRTRSKSK' A
#
# COMPACT_ATOMS: atom_id res chain seq x y z
N MET A 1 -7.82 -11.90 7.39
CA MET A 1 -6.64 -11.21 7.95
C MET A 1 -5.49 -11.50 7.01
N ILE A 2 -4.77 -10.48 6.55
CA ILE A 2 -3.66 -10.67 5.62
C ILE A 2 -2.47 -11.23 6.38
N SER A 3 -1.83 -12.27 5.85
CA SER A 3 -0.66 -12.91 6.44
C SER A 3 0.60 -12.62 5.64
N ALA A 4 1.75 -12.65 6.32
CA ALA A 4 3.05 -12.63 5.65
C ALA A 4 3.17 -13.81 4.68
N GLY A 5 3.63 -13.54 3.46
CA GLY A 5 3.74 -14.51 2.37
C GLY A 5 2.59 -14.48 1.36
N GLU A 6 1.47 -13.81 1.65
CA GLU A 6 0.38 -13.66 0.68
C GLU A 6 0.76 -12.74 -0.49
N THR A 7 0.28 -13.05 -1.68
CA THR A 7 0.57 -12.29 -2.90
C THR A 7 -0.68 -11.59 -3.44
N PHE A 8 -0.53 -10.31 -3.76
CA PHE A 8 -1.56 -9.42 -4.28
C PHE A 8 -1.09 -8.81 -5.60
N GLY A 9 -1.25 -9.55 -6.70
CA GLY A 9 -0.67 -9.17 -7.98
C GLY A 9 0.84 -9.40 -7.97
N ASP A 10 1.62 -8.34 -8.22
CA ASP A 10 3.10 -8.37 -8.24
C ASP A 10 3.71 -8.06 -6.86
N LEU A 11 2.88 -7.96 -5.82
CA LEU A 11 3.27 -7.61 -4.46
C LEU A 11 3.13 -8.82 -3.54
N LYS A 12 4.20 -9.14 -2.82
CA LYS A 12 4.22 -10.17 -1.78
C LYS A 12 4.28 -9.50 -0.42
N VAL A 13 3.37 -9.85 0.47
CA VAL A 13 3.37 -9.36 1.84
C VAL A 13 4.59 -9.93 2.57
N VAL A 14 5.43 -9.04 3.08
CA VAL A 14 6.61 -9.38 3.88
C VAL A 14 6.19 -9.48 5.34
N GLU A 15 5.54 -8.44 5.84
CA GLU A 15 5.20 -8.31 7.26
C GLU A 15 4.10 -7.29 7.49
N TYR A 16 3.46 -7.40 8.66
CA TYR A 16 2.49 -6.42 9.13
C TYR A 16 3.21 -5.29 9.87
N VAL A 17 2.96 -4.05 9.44
CA VAL A 17 3.65 -2.86 9.97
C VAL A 17 2.91 -2.27 11.17
N GLY A 18 1.58 -2.38 11.19
CA GLY A 18 0.75 -1.74 12.21
C GLY A 18 -0.42 -0.97 11.60
N GLN A 19 -1.27 -0.39 12.46
CA GLN A 19 -2.37 0.46 12.00
C GLN A 19 -1.90 1.92 11.95
N LYS A 20 -2.16 2.60 10.84
CA LYS A 20 -1.85 4.03 10.68
C LYS A 20 -3.10 4.80 10.26
N LYS A 21 -3.14 6.08 10.63
CA LYS A 21 -4.19 7.01 10.21
C LYS A 21 -3.87 7.54 8.82
N SER A 22 -4.78 7.33 7.88
CA SER A 22 -4.61 7.78 6.48
C SER A 22 -4.64 9.32 6.35
N SER A 23 -5.24 10.02 7.32
CA SER A 23 -5.29 11.47 7.37
C SER A 23 -5.51 11.94 8.81
N SER A 24 -4.95 13.10 9.18
CA SER A 24 -5.20 13.74 10.47
C SER A 24 -6.69 14.07 10.69
N ILE A 25 -7.47 14.15 9.61
CA ILE A 25 -8.92 14.39 9.63
C ILE A 25 -9.72 13.08 9.79
N SER A 26 -9.19 11.95 9.33
CA SER A 26 -9.94 10.70 9.28
C SER A 26 -9.73 9.91 10.57
N LYS A 27 -10.81 9.64 11.32
CA LYS A 27 -10.80 8.73 12.48
C LYS A 27 -10.64 7.25 12.09
N HIS A 28 -10.54 6.94 10.79
CA HIS A 28 -10.35 5.59 10.31
C HIS A 28 -8.85 5.24 10.30
N GLU A 29 -8.50 4.30 11.17
CA GLU A 29 -7.23 3.61 11.15
C GLU A 29 -7.32 2.45 10.16
N SER A 30 -6.28 2.25 9.37
CA SER A 30 -6.19 1.11 8.47
C SER A 30 -4.92 0.34 8.82
N SER A 31 -4.98 -0.98 8.72
CA SER A 31 -3.81 -1.85 8.82
C SER A 31 -2.86 -1.58 7.64
N HIS A 32 -1.57 -1.43 7.91
CA HIS A 32 -0.52 -1.28 6.92
C HIS A 32 0.35 -2.53 6.91
N TYR A 33 0.72 -2.96 5.71
CA TYR A 33 1.57 -4.11 5.46
C TYR A 33 2.72 -3.68 4.58
N LEU A 34 3.90 -4.21 4.87
CA LEU A 34 5.07 -4.06 4.02
C LEU A 34 4.99 -5.13 2.95
N CYS A 35 5.02 -4.71 1.70
CA CYS A 35 4.97 -5.61 0.55
C CYS A 35 6.23 -5.45 -0.29
N GLU A 36 6.85 -6.56 -0.66
CA GLU A 36 7.94 -6.62 -1.61
C GLU A 36 7.37 -6.86 -2.99
N CYS A 37 7.75 -6.03 -3.95
CA CYS A 37 7.40 -6.25 -5.34
C CYS A 37 8.49 -7.08 -6.03
N ASP A 38 8.11 -7.83 -7.05
CA ASP A 38 9.04 -8.59 -7.91
C ASP A 38 10.15 -7.72 -8.51
N CYS A 39 9.91 -6.41 -8.64
CA CYS A 39 10.89 -5.40 -8.99
C CYS A 39 12.06 -5.24 -7.98
N GLY A 40 12.05 -5.96 -6.85
CA GLY A 40 13.00 -5.86 -5.74
C GLY A 40 12.76 -4.67 -4.80
N LYS A 41 11.64 -3.95 -4.97
CA LYS A 41 11.30 -2.77 -4.17
C LYS A 41 10.22 -3.10 -3.15
N THR A 42 10.46 -2.73 -1.91
CA THR A 42 9.46 -2.80 -0.85
C THR A 42 8.63 -1.52 -0.80
N ILE A 43 7.32 -1.67 -0.67
CA ILE A 43 6.36 -0.57 -0.51
C ILE A 43 5.40 -0.88 0.63
N GLU A 44 5.02 0.16 1.37
CA GLU A 44 3.99 0.04 2.40
C GLU A 44 2.62 0.25 1.78
N VAL A 45 1.71 -0.72 1.96
CA VAL A 45 0.37 -0.70 1.40
C VAL A 45 -0.64 -0.93 2.52
N ASN A 46 -1.73 -0.17 2.50
CA ASN A 46 -2.82 -0.38 3.45
C ASN A 46 -3.71 -1.56 3.02
N GLU A 47 -4.28 -2.24 4.01
CA GLU A 47 -5.18 -3.38 3.86
C GLU A 47 -6.27 -3.17 2.80
N PRO A 48 -7.05 -2.06 2.82
CA PRO A 48 -8.09 -1.88 1.81
C PRO A 48 -7.50 -1.80 0.40
N SER A 49 -6.31 -1.22 0.18
CA SER A 49 -5.73 -1.20 -1.17
C SER A 49 -5.28 -2.58 -1.65
N LEU A 50 -4.87 -3.48 -0.75
CA LEU A 50 -4.56 -4.87 -1.06
C LEU A 50 -5.85 -5.65 -1.35
N VAL A 51 -6.84 -5.56 -0.46
CA VAL A 51 -8.14 -6.26 -0.57
C VAL A 51 -8.91 -5.83 -1.81
N TYR A 52 -9.04 -4.53 -2.05
CA TYR A 52 -9.69 -3.98 -3.25
C TYR A 52 -8.79 -4.02 -4.50
N LYS A 53 -7.58 -4.56 -4.39
CA LYS A 53 -6.59 -4.66 -5.49
C LYS A 53 -6.33 -3.32 -6.19
N ILE A 54 -6.38 -2.22 -5.44
CA ILE A 54 -6.10 -0.86 -5.91
C ILE A 54 -4.61 -0.73 -6.23
N VAL A 55 -3.77 -1.33 -5.39
CA VAL A 55 -2.32 -1.35 -5.55
C VAL A 55 -1.89 -2.79 -5.85
N LYS A 56 -1.34 -3.01 -7.05
CA LYS A 56 -0.90 -4.33 -7.53
C LYS A 56 0.60 -4.44 -7.73
N ASN A 57 1.32 -3.32 -7.70
CA ASN A 57 2.77 -3.26 -7.91
C ASN A 57 3.40 -2.06 -7.21
N CYS A 58 4.75 -2.07 -7.14
CA CYS A 58 5.58 -1.02 -6.54
C CYS A 58 5.46 0.37 -7.23
N GLY A 59 4.76 0.48 -8.36
CA GLY A 59 4.69 1.70 -9.14
C GLY A 59 6.01 2.09 -9.80
N CYS A 60 7.02 1.19 -9.84
CA CYS A 60 8.32 1.45 -10.46
C CYS A 60 8.24 1.86 -11.94
N SER A 61 7.13 1.57 -12.62
CA SER A 61 6.90 1.99 -14.00
C SER A 61 6.17 3.35 -14.13
N LYS A 62 5.62 3.92 -13.04
CA LYS A 62 4.83 5.16 -13.07
C LYS A 62 5.24 6.15 -11.98
N PHE A 63 6.41 6.74 -12.18
CA PHE A 63 6.72 8.07 -11.65
C PHE A 63 5.90 9.16 -12.40
N ARG A 64 4.57 9.09 -12.38
CA ARG A 64 3.72 10.25 -12.66
C ARG A 64 3.17 10.72 -11.33
N LYS A 65 3.84 11.74 -10.79
CA LYS A 65 3.46 12.49 -9.59
C LYS A 65 1.94 12.69 -9.58
N ARG A 66 1.22 11.92 -8.77
CA ARG A 66 -0.10 12.36 -8.31
C ARG A 66 0.18 13.37 -7.20
N THR A 67 0.54 14.58 -7.61
CA THR A 67 0.44 15.73 -6.72
C THR A 67 -1.00 15.72 -6.22
N ARG A 68 -1.19 15.51 -4.92
CA ARG A 68 -2.39 16.03 -4.25
C ARG A 68 -2.25 17.55 -4.29
N SER A 69 -2.48 18.13 -5.46
CA SER A 69 -2.73 19.56 -5.57
C SER A 69 -4.09 19.77 -4.94
N LYS A 70 -4.07 20.16 -3.66
CA LYS A 70 -5.12 21.01 -3.12
C LYS A 70 -5.34 22.15 -4.13
N SER A 71 -6.61 22.40 -4.44
CA SER A 71 -7.21 23.70 -4.77
C SER A 71 -6.40 24.68 -5.61
N LYS A 72 -6.92 25.02 -6.79
CA LYS A 72 -7.08 26.43 -7.14
C LYS A 72 -8.42 26.61 -7.83
#